data_AF-H2XZ36-F1
#
_entry.id   AF-H2XZ36-F1
#
_cell.length_a   1.000
_cell.length_b   1.000
_cell.length_c   1.000
_cell.angle_alpha   90.00
_cell.angle_beta   90.00
_cell.angle_gamma   90.00
#
_symmetry.space_group_name_H-M   'P 1'
#
loop_
_entity.id
_entity.type
_entity.pdbx_description
1 polymer ?
#
loop_
_entity_poly.entity_id
_entity_poly.type
_entity_poly.pdbx_seq_one_letter_code
_entity_poly.pdbx_strand_id
1 'polypeptide(L)' 'DEAPVGRFTFVQCTDSKNLGSVCTYKCLTHHRLVGPASTQCIDDGGDLVWDSAAPNCEHIECPDLGT' A
#
# COMPACT_ATOMS: atom_id res chain seq x y z
N ASP A 1 12.57 0.80 -9.26
CA ASP A 1 11.77 0.19 -10.33
C ASP A 1 10.85 -0.89 -9.72
N GLU A 2 10.16 -0.51 -8.65
CA GLU A 2 9.33 -1.37 -7.80
C GLU A 2 8.03 -0.64 -7.44
N ALA A 3 7.07 -1.35 -6.87
CA ALA A 3 5.81 -0.77 -6.41
C ALA A 3 6.03 0.31 -5.33
N PRO A 4 5.17 1.34 -5.24
CA PRO A 4 5.37 2.41 -4.27
C PRO A 4 5.17 1.86 -2.85
N VAL A 5 6.24 1.90 -2.05
CA VAL A 5 6.26 1.38 -0.68
C VAL A 5 6.02 2.49 0.34
N GLY A 6 5.07 2.26 1.26
CA GLY A 6 4.87 3.13 2.41
C GLY A 6 5.91 2.86 3.51
N ARG A 7 6.16 3.85 4.36
CA ARG A 7 6.91 3.61 5.59
C ARG A 7 6.10 2.67 6.49
N PHE A 8 6.72 1.58 6.96
CA PHE A 8 6.08 0.53 7.76
C PHE A 8 4.99 -0.31 7.03
N THR A 9 4.92 -0.28 5.69
CA THR A 9 4.18 -1.28 4.91
C THR A 9 5.06 -2.48 4.52
N PHE A 10 4.52 -3.69 4.60
CA PHE A 10 4.85 -4.75 3.64
C PHE A 10 4.02 -4.56 2.37
N VAL A 11 4.61 -4.83 1.21
CA VAL A 11 3.92 -4.94 -0.08
C VAL A 11 4.14 -6.34 -0.65
N GLN A 12 3.12 -6.91 -1.30
CA GLN A 12 3.24 -8.15 -2.08
C GLN A 12 2.50 -7.99 -3.40
N CYS A 13 3.22 -8.11 -4.52
CA CYS A 13 2.69 -7.95 -5.88
C CYS A 13 2.59 -9.29 -6.59
N THR A 14 1.53 -9.48 -7.39
CA THR A 14 1.30 -10.74 -8.10
C THR A 14 2.26 -10.98 -9.27
N ASP A 15 2.66 -9.92 -9.98
CA ASP A 15 3.59 -9.99 -11.11
C ASP A 15 4.50 -8.76 -11.17
N SER A 16 5.20 -8.50 -10.06
CA SER A 16 6.09 -7.35 -9.88
C SER A 16 5.40 -6.02 -10.28
N LYS A 17 5.91 -5.32 -11.31
CA LYS A 17 5.38 -4.05 -11.81
C LYS A 17 4.74 -4.15 -13.21
N ASN A 18 4.45 -5.35 -13.69
CA ASN A 18 3.91 -5.57 -15.04
C ASN A 18 2.44 -5.13 -15.14
N LEU A 19 1.98 -4.83 -16.35
CA LEU A 19 0.57 -4.50 -16.62
C LEU A 19 -0.37 -5.58 -16.09
N GLY A 20 -1.34 -5.19 -15.27
CA GLY A 20 -2.28 -6.08 -14.59
C GLY A 20 -1.80 -6.62 -13.23
N SER A 21 -0.52 -6.44 -12.86
CA SER A 21 0.00 -6.84 -11.54
C SER A 21 -0.74 -6.13 -10.42
N VAL A 22 -1.19 -6.87 -9.41
CA VAL A 22 -1.87 -6.33 -8.23
C VAL A 22 -0.94 -6.41 -7.03
N CYS A 23 -0.61 -5.25 -6.45
CA CYS A 23 0.13 -5.11 -5.21
C CYS A 23 -0.82 -4.95 -4.03
N THR A 24 -0.75 -5.86 -3.06
CA THR A 24 -1.47 -5.76 -1.78
C THR A 24 -0.56 -5.18 -0.71
N TYR A 25 -1.09 -4.26 0.10
CA TYR A 25 -0.39 -3.62 1.21
C TYR A 25 -0.83 -4.15 2.56
N LYS A 26 0.11 -4.26 3.49
CA LYS A 26 -0.16 -4.66 4.88
C LYS A 26 0.77 -3.91 5.84
N CYS A 27 0.20 -3.19 6.79
CA CYS A 27 1.00 -2.51 7.82
C CYS A 27 1.66 -3.48 8.80
N LEU A 28 2.77 -3.03 9.40
CA LEU A 28 3.37 -3.68 10.57
C LEU A 28 2.39 -3.74 11.76
N THR A 29 2.69 -4.61 12.72
CA THR A 29 1.97 -4.70 14.00
C THR A 29 1.91 -3.32 14.68
N HIS A 30 0.80 -3.04 15.37
CA HIS A 30 0.49 -1.73 15.98
C HIS A 30 0.41 -0.56 14.97
N HIS A 31 0.21 -0.83 13.68
CA HIS A 31 -0.06 0.21 12.68
C HIS A 31 -1.36 -0.08 11.91
N ARG A 32 -2.14 0.96 11.65
CA ARG A 32 -3.39 0.93 10.89
C ARG A 32 -3.12 1.39 9.46
N LEU A 33 -3.67 0.66 8.49
CA LEU A 33 -3.63 1.04 7.09
C LEU A 33 -4.67 2.14 6.83
N VAL A 34 -4.21 3.26 6.27
CA VAL A 34 -5.00 4.44 5.92
C VAL A 34 -4.77 4.74 4.44
N GLY A 35 -5.81 4.55 3.63
CA GLY A 35 -5.74 4.55 2.16
C GLY A 35 -6.20 3.22 1.56
N PRO A 36 -5.92 2.98 0.27
CA PRO A 36 -6.30 1.75 -0.42
C PRO A 36 -5.42 0.57 0.02
N ALA A 37 -6.03 -0.58 0.31
CA ALA A 37 -5.31 -1.78 0.73
C ALA A 37 -4.56 -2.50 -0.41
N SER A 38 -4.79 -2.09 -1.66
CA SER A 38 -4.17 -2.65 -2.86
C SER A 38 -4.14 -1.64 -4.00
N THR A 39 -3.24 -1.83 -4.96
CA THR A 39 -3.21 -1.13 -6.25
C THR A 39 -2.91 -2.10 -7.39
N GLN A 40 -3.40 -1.81 -8.59
CA GLN A 40 -3.09 -2.50 -9.83
C GLN A 40 -2.24 -1.61 -10.75
N CYS A 41 -1.24 -2.20 -11.40
CA CYS A 41 -0.52 -1.57 -12.50
C CYS A 41 -1.42 -1.58 -13.75
N ILE A 42 -1.74 -0.40 -14.28
CA ILE A 42 -2.61 -0.17 -15.44
C ILE A 42 -1.86 0.61 -16.53
N ASP A 43 -2.37 0.56 -17.75
CA ASP A 43 -1.92 1.42 -18.84
C ASP A 43 -2.78 2.69 -18.84
N ASP A 44 -2.14 3.85 -18.71
CA ASP A 44 -2.76 5.17 -18.87
C ASP A 44 -2.19 5.84 -20.13
N GLY A 45 -2.73 5.47 -21.29
CA GLY A 45 -2.38 6.08 -22.57
C GLY A 45 -1.02 5.65 -23.14
N GLY A 46 -0.50 4.49 -22.72
CA GLY A 46 0.81 3.96 -23.10
C GLY A 46 1.90 4.06 -22.02
N ASP A 47 1.62 4.74 -20.90
CA ASP A 47 2.48 4.75 -19.71
C ASP A 47 1.92 3.80 -18.63
N LEU A 48 2.80 3.02 -17.99
CA LEU A 48 2.40 2.10 -16.92
C LEU A 48 2.38 2.82 -15.56
N VAL A 49 1.18 2.94 -14.99
CA VAL A 49 0.92 3.66 -13.73
C VAL A 49 0.21 2.76 -12.72
N TRP A 50 0.28 3.13 -11.44
CA TRP A 50 -0.50 2.48 -10.38
C TRP A 50 -1.83 3.21 -10.23
N ASP A 51 -2.96 2.49 -10.29
CA ASP A 51 -4.31 3.07 -10.22
C ASP A 51 -4.57 3.88 -8.94
N SER A 52 -3.84 3.52 -7.87
CA SER A 52 -4.08 3.91 -6.50
C SER A 52 -2.76 4.27 -5.82
N ALA A 53 -2.72 5.40 -5.14
CA ALA A 53 -1.55 5.81 -4.36
C ALA A 53 -1.29 4.84 -3.19
N ALA A 54 -0.01 4.62 -2.85
CA ALA A 54 0.35 3.76 -1.72
C ALA A 54 -0.26 4.27 -0.40
N PRO A 55 -0.84 3.38 0.43
CA PRO A 55 -1.44 3.76 1.70
C PRO A 55 -0.38 4.12 2.74
N ASN A 56 -0.78 4.90 3.74
CA ASN A 56 0.03 5.16 4.92
C ASN A 56 -0.25 4.14 6.03
N CYS A 57 0.77 3.89 6.84
CA CYS A 57 0.65 3.10 8.07
C CYS A 57 0.79 4.04 9.27
N GLU A 58 -0.34 4.45 9.82
CA GLU A 58 -0.39 5.29 11.03
C GLU A 58 -0.25 4.41 12.27
N HIS A 59 0.48 4.88 13.29
CA HIS A 59 0.65 4.13 14.53
C HIS A 59 -0.69 4.05 15.28
N ILE A 60 -1.05 2.87 15.76
CA ILE A 60 -2.23 2.66 16.60
C ILE A 60 -1.84 3.03 18.02
N GLU A 61 -2.12 4.27 18.40
CA GLU A 61 -2.09 4.68 19.79
C GLU A 61 -3.16 3.90 20.55
N CYS A 62 -2.77 3.27 21.67
CA CYS A 62 -3.74 2.66 22.58
C CYS A 62 -4.62 3.77 23.15
N PRO A 63 -5.96 3.61 23.19
CA PRO A 63 -6.80 4.61 23.81
C PRO A 63 -6.42 4.75 25.29
N ASP A 64 -6.11 5.97 25.72
CA ASP A 64 -5.77 6.26 27.12
C ASP A 64 -6.93 5.85 28.04
N LEU A 65 -6.74 4.74 28.75
CA LEU A 65 -7.63 4.34 29.85
C LEU A 65 -7.35 5.27 31.03
N GLY A 66 -7.96 6.45 30.96
CA GLY A 66 -7.72 7.58 31.86
C GLY A 66 -7.89 7.23 33.34
N THR A 67 -6.93 7.73 34.13
CA THR A 67 -6.82 7.63 35.59
C THR A 67 -7.93 8.37 36.33
#